data_AF-A0A502EA68-F1
#
_entry.id   AF-A0A502EA68-F1
#
_cell.length_a   1.000
_cell.length_b   1.000
_cell.length_c   1.000
_cell.angle_alpha   90.00
_cell.angle_beta   90.00
_cell.angle_gamma   90.00
#
_symmetry.space_group_name_H-M   'P 1'
#
loop_
_entity.id
_entity.type
_entity.pdbx_description
1 polymer ?
#
loop_
_entity_poly.entity_id
_entity_poly.type
_entity_poly.pdbx_seq_one_letter_code
_entity_poly.pdbx_strand_id
1 'polypeptide(L)' 'DPRGAELLFQIITEREERASVAIATNLPFSEWGTVFPDPRLVAAIVDRVTFNAHIIETGTKSYRLRTSRTTTRTKRGT' A
#
# COMPACT_ATOMS: atom_id res chain seq x y z
N ASP A 1 6.04 6.39 -13.01
CA ASP A 1 5.55 7.53 -13.81
C ASP A 1 5.44 8.74 -12.90
N PRO A 2 6.26 9.77 -13.08
CA PRO A 2 6.27 10.95 -12.20
C PRO A 2 4.89 11.61 -12.06
N ARG A 3 4.10 11.65 -13.15
CA ARG A 3 2.75 12.24 -13.12
C ARG A 3 1.79 11.46 -12.24
N GLY A 4 1.89 10.13 -12.23
CA GLY A 4 1.08 9.29 -11.35
C GLY A 4 1.40 9.51 -9.87
N ALA A 5 2.68 9.75 -9.55
CA ALA A 5 3.13 10.04 -8.19
C ALA A 5 2.60 11.41 -7.70
N GLU A 6 2.62 12.43 -8.56
CA GLU A 6 2.06 13.75 -8.28
C GLU A 6 0.54 13.72 -8.06
N LEU A 7 -0.20 12.98 -8.89
CA LEU A 7 -1.65 12.83 -8.72
C LEU A 7 -1.99 12.13 -7.40
N LEU A 8 -1.24 11.09 -7.03
CA LEU A 8 -1.44 10.40 -5.75
C LEU A 8 -1.15 11.33 -4.56
N PHE A 9 -0.11 12.17 -4.65
CA PHE A 9 0.18 13.19 -3.65
C PHE A 9 -0.98 14.18 -3.48
N GLN A 10 -1.55 14.67 -4.59
CA GLN A 10 -2.70 15.57 -4.55
C GLN A 10 -3.89 14.93 -3.83
N ILE A 11 -4.23 13.68 -4.15
CA ILE A 11 -5.33 12.96 -3.50
C ILE A 11 -5.10 12.83 -1.98
N ILE A 12 -3.88 12.49 -1.57
CA ILE A 12 -3.54 12.36 -0.15
C ILE A 12 -3.65 13.71 0.56
N THR A 13 -3.14 14.78 -0.05
CA THR A 13 -3.17 16.14 0.49
C THR A 13 -4.58 16.70 0.58
N GLU A 14 -5.44 16.42 -0.41
CA GLU A 14 -6.85 16.88 -0.38
C GLU A 14 -7.65 16.21 0.73
N ARG A 15 -7.35 14.93 1.02
CA ARG A 15 -8.05 14.15 2.05
C ARG A 15 -7.49 14.31 3.44
N GLU A 16 -6.25 14.74 3.57
CA GLU A 16 -5.61 15.08 4.84
C GLU A 16 -6.56 15.92 5.71
N GLU A 17 -6.82 15.44 6.92
CA GLU A 17 -7.71 16.06 7.92
C GLU A 17 -9.17 16.33 7.48
N ARG A 18 -9.55 15.90 6.28
CA ARG A 18 -10.92 16.05 5.74
C ARG A 18 -11.69 14.74 5.66
N ALA A 19 -11.02 13.65 5.30
CA ALA A 19 -11.65 12.33 5.13
C ALA A 19 -10.67 11.19 5.35
N SER A 20 -11.18 10.04 5.79
CA SER A 20 -10.36 8.84 5.97
C SER A 20 -9.84 8.30 4.62
N VAL A 21 -8.62 7.76 4.64
CA VAL A 21 -7.98 7.05 3.52
C VAL A 21 -7.50 5.68 4.00
N ALA A 22 -7.80 4.64 3.23
CA ALA A 22 -7.20 3.33 3.41
C ALA A 22 -6.13 3.11 2.34
N ILE A 23 -4.90 2.80 2.77
CA ILE A 23 -3.76 2.53 1.88
C ILE A 23 -3.30 1.11 2.12
N ALA A 24 -3.12 0.36 1.03
CA ALA A 24 -2.51 -0.96 1.05
C ALA A 24 -1.26 -0.94 0.17
N THR A 25 -0.12 -1.29 0.75
CA THR A 25 1.17 -1.35 0.05
C THR A 25 1.91 -2.62 0.43
N ASN A 26 2.67 -3.17 -0.51
CA ASN A 26 3.62 -4.24 -0.27
C ASN A 26 5.05 -3.71 -0.03
N LEU A 27 5.25 -2.39 -0.07
CA LEU A 27 6.52 -1.73 0.16
C LEU A 27 6.55 -1.11 1.57
N PRO A 28 7.62 -1.34 2.36
CA PRO A 28 7.83 -0.60 3.60
C PRO A 28 8.05 0.89 3.29
N PHE A 29 7.78 1.77 4.26
CA PHE A 29 7.93 3.23 4.07
C PHE A 29 9.34 3.63 3.59
N SER A 30 10.37 2.90 4.01
CA SER A 30 11.77 3.11 3.57
C SER A 30 11.97 2.95 2.06
N GLU A 31 11.09 2.21 1.38
CA GLU A 31 11.17 1.95 -0.06
C GLU A 31 10.25 2.87 -0.87
N TRP A 32 9.50 3.78 -0.26
CA TRP A 32 8.57 4.64 -1.00
C TRP A 32 9.26 5.62 -1.97
N GLY A 33 10.56 5.86 -1.78
CA GLY A 33 11.39 6.60 -2.76
C GLY A 33 11.50 5.91 -4.12
N THR A 34 11.15 4.63 -4.26
CA THR A 34 11.07 3.98 -5.58
C THR A 34 9.79 4.33 -6.34
N VAL A 35 8.78 4.86 -5.64
CA VAL A 35 7.45 5.22 -6.19
C VAL A 35 7.37 6.74 -6.41
N PHE A 36 7.82 7.52 -5.43
CA PHE A 36 7.82 8.98 -5.49
C PHE A 36 9.26 9.46 -5.74
N PRO A 37 9.55 10.09 -6.90
CA PRO A 37 10.91 10.44 -7.29
C PRO A 37 11.52 11.59 -6.49
N ASP A 38 10.71 12.43 -5.83
CA ASP A 38 11.20 13.50 -4.96
C ASP A 38 11.22 13.03 -3.49
N PRO A 39 12.40 12.95 -2.85
CA PRO A 39 12.54 12.58 -1.44
C PRO A 39 11.75 13.48 -0.48
N ARG A 40 11.59 14.77 -0.81
CA ARG A 40 10.77 15.70 -0.01
C ARG A 40 9.30 15.32 -0.07
N LEU A 41 8.83 14.90 -1.25
CA LEU A 41 7.47 14.42 -1.45
C LEU A 41 7.22 13.11 -0.69
N VAL A 42 8.18 12.18 -0.70
CA VAL A 42 8.10 10.94 0.08
C VAL A 42 7.89 11.25 1.57
N ALA A 43 8.77 12.08 2.14
CA ALA A 43 8.70 12.45 3.55
C ALA A 43 7.36 13.12 3.90
N ALA A 44 6.94 14.06 3.05
CA ALA A 44 5.66 14.76 3.17
C ALA A 44 4.46 13.81 3.16
N ILE A 45 4.45 12.78 2.31
CA ILE A 45 3.36 11.80 2.28
C ILE A 45 3.39 10.91 3.52
N VAL A 46 4.56 10.37 3.87
CA VAL A 46 4.72 9.46 5.01
C VAL A 46 4.27 10.14 6.30
N ASP A 47 4.65 11.40 6.52
CA ASP A 47 4.21 12.19 7.66
C ASP A 47 2.67 12.27 7.75
N ARG A 48 2.02 12.71 6.66
CA ARG A 48 0.55 12.85 6.58
C ARG A 48 -0.21 11.56 6.84
N VAL A 49 0.23 10.46 6.20
CA VAL A 49 -0.48 9.18 6.31
C VAL A 49 -0.19 8.46 7.61
N THR A 50 0.77 8.91 8.43
CA THR A 50 1.10 8.31 9.73
C THR A 50 0.62 9.14 10.92
N PHE A 51 0.30 10.43 10.73
CA PHE A 51 -0.10 11.34 11.80
C PHE A 51 -1.30 10.83 12.65
N ASN A 52 -2.35 10.33 12.01
CA ASN A 52 -3.52 9.75 12.69
C ASN A 52 -3.96 8.44 12.03
N ALA A 53 -3.06 7.45 12.02
CA ALA A 53 -3.28 6.18 11.32
C ALA A 53 -3.24 4.95 12.21
N HIS A 54 -3.96 3.93 11.78
CA HIS A 54 -3.85 2.57 12.30
C HIS A 54 -3.04 1.74 11.30
N ILE A 55 -1.80 1.42 11.66
CA ILE A 55 -0.91 0.60 10.82
C ILE A 55 -1.20 -0.87 11.08
N ILE A 56 -1.55 -1.61 10.03
CA ILE A 56 -1.85 -3.04 10.09
C ILE A 56 -0.84 -3.81 9.24
N GLU A 57 -0.01 -4.62 9.88
CA GLU A 57 0.90 -5.53 9.19
C GLU A 57 0.17 -6.83 8.83
N THR A 58 0.01 -7.09 7.54
CA THR A 58 -0.77 -8.25 7.02
C THR A 58 0.03 -9.55 6.95
N GLY A 59 1.35 -9.50 7.20
CA GLY A 59 2.27 -10.63 7.10
C GLY A 59 2.55 -11.09 5.66
N THR A 60 3.14 -12.27 5.50
CA THR A 60 3.67 -12.75 4.21
C THR A 60 2.85 -13.87 3.57
N LYS A 61 1.78 -14.33 4.24
CA LYS A 61 1.00 -15.49 3.77
C LYS A 61 0.03 -15.08 2.66
N SER A 62 0.34 -15.45 1.42
CA SER A 62 -0.56 -15.22 0.28
C SER A 62 -1.85 -16.04 0.39
N TYR A 63 -2.98 -15.35 0.49
CA TYR A 63 -4.32 -15.95 0.43
C TYR A 63 -4.54 -16.69 -0.89
N ARG A 64 -4.17 -16.06 -2.01
CA ARG A 64 -4.36 -16.60 -3.37
C ARG A 64 -3.61 -17.93 -3.57
N LEU A 65 -2.38 -18.02 -3.05
CA LEU A 65 -1.59 -19.25 -3.11
C LEU A 65 -2.21 -20.37 -2.26
N ARG A 66 -2.70 -20.04 -1.06
CA ARG A 66 -3.38 -21.02 -0.21
C ARG A 66 -4.62 -21.58 -0.92
N THR A 67 -5.45 -20.72 -1.49
CA THR A 67 -6.68 -21.14 -2.18
C THR A 67 -6.39 -22.02 -3.39
N SER A 68 -5.42 -21.65 -4.24
CA SER A 68 -5.05 -22.46 -5.41
C SER A 68 -4.50 -23.85 -5.03
N ARG A 69 -3.71 -23.95 -3.96
CA ARG A 69 -3.22 -25.24 -3.43
C ARG A 69 -4.38 -26.11 -2.94
N THR A 70 -5.36 -25.55 -2.24
CA THR A 70 -6.57 -26.27 -1.80
C THR A 70 -7.36 -26.80 -2.99
N THR A 71 -7.66 -25.95 -3.98
CA THR A 71 -8.42 -26.35 -5.18
C THR A 71 -7.71 -27.45 -5.98
N THR A 72 -6.39 -27.36 -6.11
CA THR A 72 -5.59 -28.35 -6.85
C THR A 72 -5.56 -29.70 -6.13
N ARG A 73 -5.58 -29.71 -4.78
CA ARG A 73 -5.62 -30.94 -3.99
C ARG A 73 -6.96 -31.66 -4.16
N THR A 74 -8.06 -30.93 -4.18
CA THR A 74 -9.41 -31.51 -4.42
C THR A 74 -9.51 -32.16 -5.79
N LYS A 75 -8.93 -31.56 -6.84
CA LYS A 75 -8.96 -32.12 -8.21
C LYS A 75 -8.08 -33.36 -8.43
N ARG A 76 -7.11 -33.62 -7.53
CA ARG A 76 -6.19 -34.78 -7.65
C ARG A 76 -6.64 -36.01 -6.83
N GLY A 77 -7.66 -35.84 -6.00
CA GLY A 77 -8.25 -36.92 -5.18
C GLY A 77 -9.58 -37.47 -5.70
N THR A 78 -10.00 -37.03 -6.89
CA THR A 78 -11.11 -37.57 -7.70
C THR A 78 -10.54 -38.22 -8.94
#